data_AF-A0AAD5R362-F1
#
_entry.id   AF-A0AAD5R362-F1
#
_cell.length_a   1.000
_cell.length_b   1.000
_cell.length_c   1.000
_cell.angle_alpha   90.00
_cell.angle_beta   90.00
_cell.angle_gamma   90.00
#
_symmetry.space_group_name_H-M   'P 1'
#
loop_
_entity.id
_entity.type
_entity.pdbx_description
1 polymer ?
#
loop_
_entity_poly.entity_id
_entity_poly.type
_entity_poly.pdbx_seq_one_letter_code
_entity_poly.pdbx_strand_id
1 'polypeptide(L)' 'MPQQPPAAAPRNVAASARSATSIIVQWQQPQEEQWSGDILGYIVRYRLAGYTLPWIEKNVTTKDARNT' A
#
# COMPACT_ATOMS: atom_id res chain seq x y z
N MET A 1 20.53 16.85 5.45
CA MET A 1 20.61 15.74 4.45
C MET A 1 19.20 15.51 3.93
N PRO A 2 18.97 15.33 2.61
CA PRO A 2 17.63 15.08 2.07
C PRO A 2 17.16 13.69 2.51
N GLN A 3 15.92 13.63 3.02
CA GLN A 3 15.31 12.41 3.53
C GLN A 3 15.06 11.44 2.38
N GLN A 4 15.69 10.26 2.39
CA GLN A 4 15.42 9.23 1.40
C GLN A 4 14.02 8.66 1.65
N PRO A 5 13.16 8.52 0.62
CA PRO A 5 11.91 7.80 0.77
C PRO A 5 12.22 6.39 1.29
N PRO A 6 11.39 5.81 2.17
CA PRO A 6 11.62 4.47 2.69
C PRO A 6 11.84 3.52 1.50
N ALA A 7 13.05 2.97 1.42
CA ALA A 7 13.57 2.29 0.23
C ALA A 7 12.88 0.95 -0.04
N ALA A 8 11.93 0.55 0.80
CA ALA A 8 11.44 -0.80 0.87
C ALA A 8 9.99 -0.89 0.35
N ALA A 9 9.82 -1.57 -0.77
CA ALA A 9 8.51 -1.90 -1.30
C ALA A 9 7.76 -2.87 -0.35
N PRO A 10 6.42 -2.80 -0.28
CA PRO A 10 5.64 -3.81 0.42
C PRO A 10 5.90 -5.19 -0.18
N ARG A 11 5.99 -6.21 0.69
CA ARG A 11 6.20 -7.60 0.26
C ARG A 11 4.87 -8.29 0.03
N ASN A 12 4.85 -9.33 -0.81
CA ASN A 12 3.68 -10.18 -1.01
C ASN A 12 2.39 -9.40 -1.31
N VAL A 13 2.48 -8.41 -2.22
CA VAL A 13 1.31 -7.65 -2.68
C VAL A 13 0.39 -8.58 -3.47
N ALA A 14 -0.80 -8.83 -2.95
CA ALA A 14 -1.83 -9.64 -3.56
C ALA A 14 -3.15 -8.87 -3.58
N ALA A 15 -3.93 -9.07 -4.64
CA ALA A 15 -5.27 -8.53 -4.75
C ALA A 15 -6.25 -9.66 -5.10
N SER A 16 -7.41 -9.69 -4.44
CA SER A 16 -8.46 -10.68 -4.66
C SER A 16 -9.83 -9.99 -4.76
N ALA A 17 -10.70 -10.50 -5.62
CA ALA A 17 -12.06 -9.99 -5.72
C ALA A 17 -12.85 -10.41 -4.47
N ARG A 18 -13.45 -9.43 -3.78
CA ARG A 18 -14.37 -9.66 -2.66
C ARG A 18 -15.82 -9.70 -3.12
N SER A 19 -16.17 -8.86 -4.09
CA SER A 19 -17.50 -8.79 -4.72
C SER A 19 -17.39 -8.19 -6.13
N ALA A 20 -18.52 -8.04 -6.83
CA ALA A 20 -18.57 -7.38 -8.13
C ALA A 20 -18.05 -5.93 -8.13
N THR A 21 -17.99 -5.27 -6.96
CA THR A 21 -17.59 -3.86 -6.81
C THR A 21 -16.51 -3.65 -5.76
N SER A 22 -15.93 -4.71 -5.19
CA SER A 22 -14.94 -4.60 -4.12
C SER A 22 -13.82 -5.60 -4.29
N ILE A 23 -12.59 -5.13 -4.05
CA ILE A 23 -11.37 -5.95 -4.02
C ILE A 23 -10.73 -5.87 -2.64
N ILE A 24 -10.14 -6.97 -2.20
CA ILE A 24 -9.25 -7.01 -1.05
C ILE A 24 -7.83 -6.89 -1.58
N VAL A 25 -7.05 -6.00 -1.00
CA VAL A 25 -5.63 -5.84 -1.30
C VAL A 25 -4.86 -6.12 -0.01
N GLN A 26 -3.93 -7.05 -0.07
CA GLN A 26 -3.11 -7.49 1.05
C GLN A 26 -1.64 -7.31 0.69
N TRP A 27 -0.85 -6.86 1.66
CA TRP A 27 0.59 -6.74 1.55
C TRP A 27 1.20 -6.93 2.93
N GLN A 28 2.47 -7.33 2.93
CA GLN A 28 3.27 -7.44 4.13
C GLN A 28 4.21 -6.25 4.24
N GLN A 29 4.52 -5.88 5.49
CA GLN A 29 5.49 -4.83 5.76
C GLN A 29 6.86 -5.25 5.21
N PRO A 30 7.64 -4.29 4.66
CA PRO A 30 9.03 -4.54 4.30
C PRO A 30 9.86 -4.94 5.52
N GLN A 31 11.06 -5.50 5.31
CA GLN A 31 11.98 -5.81 6.41
C GLN A 31 12.40 -4.52 7.11
N GLU A 32 12.44 -4.55 8.45
CA GLU A 32 12.78 -3.40 9.29
C GLU A 32 14.18 -2.86 8.95
N GLU A 33 15.10 -3.74 8.54
CA GLU A 33 16.44 -3.36 8.07
C GLU A 33 16.45 -2.42 6.84
N GLN A 34 15.34 -2.36 6.09
CA GLN A 34 15.19 -1.53 4.89
C GLN A 34 14.36 -0.26 5.15
N TRP A 35 13.91 -0.06 6.38
CA TRP A 35 13.11 1.10 6.75
C TRP A 35 14.03 2.30 6.94
N SER A 36 13.79 3.39 6.21
CA SER A 36 14.46 4.67 6.45
C SER A 36 13.88 5.44 7.66
N GLY A 37 13.15 4.74 8.54
CA GLY A 37 12.38 5.27 9.68
C GLY A 37 11.06 4.49 9.90
N ASP A 38 10.28 4.84 10.91
CA ASP A 38 8.98 4.19 11.18
C ASP A 38 8.01 4.26 9.99
N ILE A 39 7.32 3.15 9.71
CA ILE A 39 6.27 3.14 8.69
C ILE A 39 5.04 3.90 9.18
N LEU A 40 4.84 5.10 8.65
CA LEU A 40 3.70 5.98 8.96
C LEU A 40 2.38 5.48 8.33
N GLY A 41 2.46 4.72 7.23
CA GLY A 41 1.31 4.16 6.52
C GLY A 41 1.63 3.74 5.10
N TYR A 42 0.59 3.38 4.36
CA TYR A 42 0.63 2.99 2.95
C TYR A 42 -0.33 3.84 2.13
N ILE A 43 -0.02 4.05 0.85
CA ILE A 43 -0.92 4.67 -0.12
C ILE A 43 -1.21 3.63 -1.21
N VAL A 44 -2.47 3.21 -1.31
CA VAL A 44 -2.93 2.33 -2.39
C VAL A 44 -3.42 3.21 -3.54
N ARG A 45 -2.83 3.06 -4.71
CA ARG A 45 -3.22 3.76 -5.94
C ARG A 45 -3.87 2.77 -6.90
N TYR A 46 -5.07 3.05 -7.38
CA TYR A 46 -5.76 2.20 -8.35
C TYR A 46 -6.43 3.01 -9.46
N ARG A 47 -6.54 2.41 -10.64
CA ARG A 47 -7.29 2.92 -11.80
C ARG A 47 -7.65 1.74 -12.70
N LEU A 48 -8.60 1.97 -13.61
CA LEU A 48 -8.98 0.94 -14.58
C LEU A 48 -7.82 0.70 -15.58
N ALA A 49 -7.40 -0.57 -15.71
CA ALA A 49 -6.31 -0.94 -16.61
C ALA A 49 -6.70 -0.66 -18.07
N GLY A 50 -5.79 -0.04 -18.82
CA GLY A 50 -6.03 0.35 -20.22
C GLY A 50 -6.76 1.69 -20.40
N TYR A 51 -7.14 2.37 -19.32
CA TYR A 51 -7.78 3.69 -19.38
C TYR A 51 -6.85 4.78 -18.86
N THR A 52 -6.88 5.94 -19.52
CA THR A 52 -6.17 7.16 -19.09
C THR A 52 -6.94 7.90 -18.01
N LEU A 53 -7.39 7.18 -16.98
CA LEU A 53 -8.02 7.77 -15.80
C LEU A 53 -6.96 8.23 -14.79
N PRO A 54 -7.23 9.30 -14.03
CA PRO A 54 -6.39 9.68 -12.91
C PRO A 54 -6.36 8.54 -11.88
N TRP A 55 -5.22 8.39 -11.21
CA TRP A 55 -5.09 7.45 -10.11
C TRP A 55 -5.98 7.88 -8.95
N ILE A 56 -6.78 6.94 -8.45
CA ILE A 56 -7.49 7.12 -7.20
C ILE A 56 -6.57 6.64 -6.09
N GLU A 57 -6.38 7.48 -5.08
CA GLU A 57 -5.50 7.19 -3.95
C GLU A 57 -6.32 6.85 -2.71
N LYS A 58 -5.85 5.86 -1.96
CA LYS A 58 -6.40 5.49 -0.66
C LYS A 58 -5.27 5.46 0.36
N ASN A 59 -5.35 6.35 1.35
CA ASN A 59 -4.44 6.34 2.48
C ASN A 59 -4.85 5.24 3.46
N VAL A 60 -3.92 4.35 3.76
CA VAL A 60 -4.07 3.24 4.71
C VAL A 60 -3.08 3.47 5.83
N THR A 61 -3.55 4.06 6.93
CA THR A 61 -2.72 4.31 8.10
C THR A 61 -2.42 3.02 8.85
N THR A 62 -1.17 2.79 9.22
CA THR A 62 -0.73 1.57 9.95
C THR A 62 -1.43 1.40 11.31
N LYS A 63 -1.96 2.48 11.89
CA LYS A 63 -2.79 2.45 13.11
C LYS A 63 -4.14 1.75 12.93
N ASP A 64 -4.67 1.68 11.70
CA ASP A 64 -5.88 0.94 11.35
C ASP A 64 -5.57 -0.49 10.84
N ALA A 65 -4.29 -0.83 10.65
CA ALA A 65 -3.85 -2.18 10.26
C ALA A 65 -3.72 -3.14 11.46
N ARG A 66 -4.03 -2.66 12.67
CA ARG A 66 -4.16 -3.50 13.87
C ARG A 66 -5.64 -3.82 14.10
N ASN A 67 -5.92 -5.13 14.13
CA ASN A 67 -7.14 -5.81 14.65
C ASN A 67 -8.21 -6.06 13.58
N THR A 68 -8.56 -7.30 13.18
CA THR A 68 -8.46 -8.65 13.79
C THR A 68 -8.11 -9.67 12.72
#